data_AF-A0A932ZMU8-F1
#
_entry.id   AF-A0A932ZMU8-F1
#
_cell.length_a   1.000
_cell.length_b   1.000
_cell.length_c   1.000
_cell.angle_alpha   90.00
_cell.angle_beta   90.00
_cell.angle_gamma   90.00
#
_symmetry.space_group_name_H-M   'P 1'
#
loop_
_entity.id
_entity.type
_entity.pdbx_description
1 polymer ?
#
loop_
_entity_poly.entity_id
_entity_poly.type
_entity_poly.pdbx_seq_one_letter_code
_entity_poly.pdbx_strand_id
1 'polypeptide(L)'
;ETDSGLDIDALKVVSQGVSQYLEQNPKASALVITHYQRILNHLKPHFVHILSKGKIISSGGPELAIKLENEGYRAFGIEDKPEGGEIHGTT
;
A
#
# COMPACT_ATOMS: atom_id res chain seq x y z
N GLU A 1 1.53 0.55 -9.00
CA GLU A 1 2.90 0.94 -9.35
C GLU A 1 2.90 2.33 -9.97
N THR A 2 2.99 3.33 -9.10
CA THR A 2 3.31 4.74 -9.42
C THR A 2 4.46 5.21 -8.52
N ASP A 3 5.06 4.29 -7.80
CA ASP A 3 5.70 4.56 -6.53
C ASP A 3 7.22 4.27 -6.56
N SER A 4 7.79 3.95 -7.72
CA SER A 4 9.25 3.90 -7.89
C SER A 4 9.96 5.28 -7.86
N GLY A 5 9.26 6.36 -7.49
CA GLY A 5 9.89 7.69 -7.33
C GLY A 5 8.97 8.84 -6.94
N LEU A 6 7.85 8.61 -6.25
CA LEU A 6 7.02 9.73 -5.79
C LEU A 6 7.61 10.32 -4.50
N ASP A 7 8.16 11.54 -4.60
CA ASP A 7 8.50 12.40 -3.47
C ASP A 7 7.38 12.36 -2.43
N ILE A 8 7.74 12.27 -1.14
CA ILE A 8 6.78 12.28 -0.01
C ILE A 8 5.79 13.45 -0.14
N ASP A 9 6.23 14.57 -0.71
CA ASP A 9 5.42 15.75 -0.97
C ASP A 9 4.32 15.52 -2.02
N ALA A 10 4.60 14.75 -3.08
CA ALA A 10 3.61 14.41 -4.09
C ALA A 10 2.52 13.47 -3.52
N LEU A 11 2.90 12.53 -2.65
CA LEU A 11 1.94 11.67 -1.95
C LEU A 11 1.01 12.48 -1.04
N LYS A 12 1.54 13.50 -0.37
CA LYS A 12 0.74 14.41 0.47
C LYS A 12 -0.26 15.21 -0.36
N VAL A 13 0.14 15.77 -1.50
CA VAL A 13 -0.75 16.52 -2.39
C VAL A 13 -1.85 15.63 -2.95
N VAL A 14 -1.51 14.41 -3.40
CA VAL A 14 -2.50 13.43 -3.88
C VAL A 14 -3.47 13.03 -2.77
N SER A 15 -2.96 12.77 -1.56
CA SER A 15 -3.77 12.41 -0.39
C SER A 15 -4.78 13.50 -0.05
N GLN A 16 -4.36 14.76 -0.09
CA GLN A 16 -5.24 15.91 0.15
C GLN A 16 -6.29 16.05 -0.95
N GLY A 17 -5.89 15.94 -2.21
CA GLY A 17 -6.82 16.02 -3.35
C GLY A 17 -7.89 14.93 -3.33
N VAL A 18 -7.49 13.68 -3.04
CA VAL A 18 -8.42 12.56 -2.90
C VAL A 18 -9.38 12.79 -1.72
N SER A 19 -8.87 13.24 -0.58
CA SER A 19 -9.72 13.51 0.61
C SER A 19 -10.75 14.60 0.33
N GLN A 20 -10.34 15.71 -0.26
CA GLN A 20 -11.23 16.80 -0.65
C GLN A 20 -12.31 16.35 -1.65
N TYR A 21 -11.92 15.54 -2.64
CA TYR A 21 -12.86 15.02 -3.62
C TYR A 21 -13.92 14.12 -2.97
N LEU A 22 -13.50 13.24 -2.06
CA LEU A 22 -14.41 12.35 -1.33
C LEU A 22 -15.34 13.12 -0.39
N GLU A 23 -14.85 14.16 0.30
CA GLU A 23 -15.68 15.04 1.14
C GLU A 23 -16.77 15.76 0.34
N GLN A 24 -16.43 16.21 -0.87
CA GLN A 24 -17.37 16.93 -1.75
C GLN A 24 -18.34 15.98 -2.47
N ASN A 25 -18.02 14.68 -2.57
CA ASN A 25 -18.80 13.71 -3.34
C ASN A 25 -19.12 12.48 -2.48
N PRO A 26 -20.22 12.48 -1.73
CA PRO A 26 -20.59 11.38 -0.82
C PRO A 26 -20.81 10.02 -1.49
N LYS A 27 -20.99 9.99 -2.82
CA LYS A 27 -21.14 8.77 -3.62
C LYS A 27 -19.84 8.30 -4.27
N ALA A 28 -18.76 9.06 -4.13
CA ALA A 28 -17.47 8.69 -4.68
C ALA A 28 -16.77 7.66 -3.78
N SER A 29 -15.91 6.85 -4.38
CA SER A 29 -15.05 5.91 -3.68
C SER A 29 -13.69 5.92 -4.34
N ALA A 30 -12.63 5.82 -3.54
CA ALA A 30 -11.26 5.78 -4.01
C ALA A 30 -10.64 4.44 -3.64
N LEU A 31 -9.95 3.84 -4.61
CA LEU A 31 -9.09 2.68 -4.39
C LEU A 31 -7.65 3.12 -4.61
N VAL A 32 -6.83 2.96 -3.58
CA VAL A 32 -5.41 3.31 -3.63
C VAL A 32 -4.60 2.02 -3.54
N ILE A 33 -3.80 1.75 -4.57
CA ILE A 33 -2.92 0.58 -4.64
C ILE A 33 -1.49 1.08 -4.49
N THR A 34 -0.80 0.61 -3.46
CA THR A 34 0.57 1.03 -3.14
C THR A 34 1.35 -0.13 -2.51
N HIS A 35 2.66 -0.13 -2.71
CA HIS A 35 3.56 -0.97 -1.93
C HIS A 35 4.24 -0.23 -0.77
N TYR A 36 4.10 1.12 -0.70
CA TYR A 36 4.66 1.92 0.39
C TYR A 36 3.70 2.04 1.57
N GLN A 37 4.19 1.64 2.73
CA GLN A 37 3.46 1.79 3.99
C GLN A 37 3.21 3.26 4.36
N ARG A 38 4.09 4.19 3.91
CA ARG A 38 4.06 5.61 4.30
C ARG A 38 2.84 6.39 3.81
N ILE A 39 2.19 5.99 2.72
CA ILE A 39 1.00 6.71 2.22
C ILE A 39 -0.18 6.61 3.19
N LEU A 40 -0.22 5.53 3.98
CA LEU A 40 -1.26 5.26 4.99
C LEU A 40 -1.19 6.26 6.17
N ASN A 41 -0.08 7.00 6.32
CA ASN A 41 0.03 8.09 7.29
C ASN A 41 -0.65 9.39 6.83
N HIS A 42 -0.86 9.55 5.52
CA HIS A 42 -1.48 10.75 4.93
C HIS A 42 -2.93 10.53 4.51
N LEU A 43 -3.29 9.30 4.14
CA LEU A 43 -4.66 8.88 3.87
C LEU A 43 -5.11 7.93 4.96
N LYS A 44 -6.24 8.22 5.61
CA LYS A 44 -6.90 7.27 6.53
C LYS A 44 -7.91 6.43 5.74
N PRO A 45 -7.58 5.20 5.32
CA PRO A 45 -8.52 4.35 4.61
C PRO A 45 -9.60 3.82 5.55
N HIS A 46 -10.81 3.63 5.04
CA HIS A 46 -11.87 2.91 5.77
C HIS A 46 -11.63 1.39 5.76
N PHE A 47 -11.05 0.88 4.67
CA PHE A 47 -10.74 -0.53 4.48
C PHE A 47 -9.36 -0.70 3.87
N VAL A 48 -8.61 -1.67 4.38
CA VAL A 48 -7.27 -2.05 3.94
C VAL A 48 -7.30 -3.51 3.51
N HIS A 49 -6.75 -3.79 2.33
CA HIS A 49 -6.61 -5.15 1.80
C HIS A 49 -5.15 -5.43 1.50
N ILE A 50 -4.64 -6.55 2.01
CA ILE A 50 -3.28 -7.02 1.70
C ILE A 50 -3.39 -8.06 0.60
N LEU A 51 -2.79 -7.74 -0.55
CA LEU A 51 -2.75 -8.59 -1.72
C LEU A 51 -1.39 -9.30 -1.79
N SER A 52 -1.38 -10.63 -1.94
CA SER A 52 -0.18 -11.42 -2.17
C SER A 52 -0.48 -12.59 -3.10
N LYS A 53 0.42 -12.88 -4.04
CA LYS A 53 0.28 -13.97 -5.03
C LYS A 53 -1.10 -13.97 -5.74
N GLY A 54 -1.58 -12.79 -6.09
CA GLY A 54 -2.88 -12.60 -6.77
C GLY A 54 -4.12 -12.87 -5.91
N LYS A 55 -3.97 -13.00 -4.58
CA LYS A 55 -5.07 -13.22 -3.64
C LYS A 55 -5.03 -12.21 -2.50
N ILE A 56 -6.21 -11.81 -2.02
CA ILE A 56 -6.32 -11.02 -0.80
C ILE A 56 -6.10 -11.98 0.37
N ILE A 57 -5.01 -11.81 1.10
CA ILE A 57 -4.63 -12.67 2.22
C ILE A 57 -5.09 -12.12 3.57
N SER A 58 -5.34 -10.82 3.64
CA SER A 58 -5.82 -10.15 4.84
C SER A 58 -6.65 -8.92 4.45
N SER A 59 -7.66 -8.61 5.25
CA SER A 59 -8.54 -7.46 5.09
C SER A 59 -8.95 -6.95 6.45
N GLY A 60 -9.01 -5.64 6.62
CA GLY A 60 -9.33 -5.02 7.91
C GLY A 60 -9.56 -3.52 7.77
N GLY A 61 -9.79 -2.85 8.89
CA GLY A 61 -9.90 -1.40 8.94
C GLY A 61 -8.53 -0.71 8.97
N PRO A 62 -8.50 0.57 9.36
CA PRO A 62 -7.26 1.34 9.52
C PRO A 62 -6.24 0.68 10.46
N GLU A 63 -6.67 -0.13 11.43
CA GLU A 63 -5.80 -0.87 12.34
C GLU A 63 -4.88 -1.84 11.61
N LEU A 64 -5.31 -2.37 10.46
CA LEU A 64 -4.50 -3.28 9.65
C LEU A 64 -3.31 -2.53 9.02
N ALA A 65 -3.51 -1.27 8.62
CA ALA A 65 -2.43 -0.41 8.14
C ALA A 65 -1.38 -0.16 9.22
N ILE A 66 -1.82 0.15 10.44
CA ILE A 66 -0.93 0.39 11.59
C ILE A 66 -0.14 -0.88 11.93
N LYS A 67 -0.80 -2.04 11.92
CA LYS A 67 -0.15 -3.32 12.14
C LYS A 67 0.90 -3.61 11.07
N LEU A 68 0.58 -3.32 9.80
CA LEU A 68 1.50 -3.49 8.68
C LEU A 68 2.73 -2.58 8.78
N GLU A 69 2.57 -1.35 9.25
CA GLU A 69 3.69 -0.43 9.49
C GLU A 69 4.62 -0.92 10.62
N ASN A 70 4.04 -1.44 11.71
CA ASN A 70 4.81 -1.89 12.87
C ASN A 70 5.51 -3.25 12.66
N GLU A 71 4.80 -4.21 12.08
CA GLU A 71 5.27 -5.60 11.98
C GLU A 71 5.81 -5.95 10.58
N GLY A 72 5.60 -5.07 9.60
CA GLY A 72 5.96 -5.29 8.20
C GLY A 72 5.11 -6.37 7.50
N TYR A 73 5.38 -6.60 6.22
CA TYR A 73 4.69 -7.62 5.42
C TYR A 73 4.95 -9.05 5.92
N ARG A 74 6.08 -9.28 6.60
CA ARG A 74 6.49 -10.60 7.14
C ARG A 74 5.48 -11.15 8.15
N ALA A 75 4.82 -10.29 8.92
CA ALA A 75 3.78 -10.70 9.86
C ALA A 75 2.54 -11.31 9.19
N PHE A 76 2.35 -11.04 7.91
CA PHE A 76 1.27 -11.61 7.09
C PHE A 76 1.71 -12.85 6.31
N GLY A 77 2.89 -13.40 6.61
CA GLY A 77 3.44 -14.55 5.88
C GLY A 77 3.83 -14.19 4.44
N ILE A 78 3.99 -12.90 4.14
CA ILE A 78 4.55 -12.44 2.88
C ILE A 78 6.07 -12.42 3.05
N GLU A 79 6.71 -13.41 2.47
CA GLU A 79 8.15 -13.38 2.25
C GLU A 79 8.43 -12.42 1.09
N ASP A 80 9.13 -11.32 1.36
CA ASP A 80 9.86 -10.60 0.33
C ASP A 80 10.92 -11.58 -0.21
N LYS A 81 10.56 -12.35 -1.24
CA LYS A 81 11.60 -12.96 -2.06
C LYS A 81 12.36 -11.80 -2.68
N PRO A 82 13.69 -11.71 -2.52
CA PRO A 82 14.45 -10.77 -3.30
C PRO A 82 14.19 -11.11 -4.77
N GLU A 83 13.55 -10.20 -5.50
CA GLU A 83 13.55 -10.25 -6.96
C GLU A 83 14.98 -9.93 -7.41
N GLY A 84 15.82 -10.96 -7.37
CA GLY A 84 17.27 -10.83 -7.53
C GLY A 84 17.98 -12.15 -7.25
N GLY A 85 17.52 -13.23 -7.88
CA GLY A 85 18.32 -14.45 -8.00
C GLY A 85 19.12 -14.38 -9.28
N GLU A 86 20.41 -14.09 -9.16
CA GLU A 86 21.41 -14.25 -10.22
C GLU A 86 21.22 -15.60 -10.93
N ILE A 87 21.10 -15.59 -12.26
CA ILE A 87 21.47 -16.75 -13.07
C ILE A 87 22.98 -16.67 -13.35
N HIS A 88 23.80 -16.96 -12.34
CA HIS A 88 25.21 -17.25 -12.59
C HIS A 88 25.39 -18.76 -12.83
N GLY A 89 25.53 -19.11 -14.12
CA GLY A 89 26.41 -20.16 -14.68
C GLY A 89 26.26 -21.63 -14.25
N THR A 90 25.97 -22.48 -15.23
CA THR A 90 26.59 -23.80 -15.60
C THR A 90 25.61 -24.42 -16.62
N THR A 91 25.94 -24.73 -17.88
CA THR A 91 27.13 -25.31 -18.53
C THR A 91 27.24 -24.79 -19.95
#